data_AF-A0A672Z277-F1
#
_entry.id   AF-A0A672Z277-F1
#
_cell.length_a   1.000
_cell.length_b   1.000
_cell.length_c   1.000
_cell.angle_alpha   90.00
_cell.angle_beta   90.00
_cell.angle_gamma   90.00
#
_symmetry.space_group_name_H-M   'P 1'
#
loop_
_entity.id
_entity.type
_entity.pdbx_description
1 polymer ?
#
loop_
_entity_poly.entity_id
_entity_poly.type
_entity_poly.pdbx_seq_one_letter_code
_entity_poly.pdbx_strand_id
1 'polypeptide(L)'
;LIEELKDFHVRYNQKKVQDDSQDYQHGIFQSIGFKEFHDYLTAPEGSTQQEKDTLRNKGIEALKIATRRYARKQNKWVRNRFLRRPGDGVPPVYGLDVTDVSRWEETVLTPALQILASLSKGEESIIAPIRVQGAEQRNKRTNHTCDLCDKVIIGDLEWTAHLKSKKHHYHVRKKMKSDQSSDESPASTCELVRCLSEEPCAPVAPGCSQPSQDSSHNTRTIHKEVPAAL
;
A
#
# COMPACT_ATOMS: atom_id res chain seq x y z
N LEU A 1 -3.11 10.62 29.43
CA LEU A 1 -2.37 10.42 28.17
C LEU A 1 -1.20 11.40 28.00
N ILE A 2 -1.38 12.70 27.80
CA ILE A 2 -0.21 13.59 27.55
C ILE A 2 0.80 13.56 28.71
N GLU A 3 0.34 13.54 29.95
CA GLU A 3 1.21 13.39 31.14
C GLU A 3 1.98 12.07 31.13
N GLU A 4 1.32 10.97 30.79
CA GLU A 4 1.94 9.65 30.64
C GLU A 4 3.02 9.64 29.55
N LEU A 5 2.77 10.30 28.41
CA LEU A 5 3.76 10.42 27.33
C LEU A 5 4.98 11.26 27.75
N LYS A 6 4.76 12.33 28.53
CA LYS A 6 5.84 13.14 29.10
C LYS A 6 6.66 12.36 30.11
N ASP A 7 6.00 11.64 31.03
CA ASP A 7 6.67 10.80 32.02
C ASP A 7 7.51 9.71 31.34
N PHE A 8 6.93 9.02 30.36
CA PHE A 8 7.66 8.03 29.57
C PHE A 8 8.84 8.65 28.80
N HIS A 9 8.66 9.84 28.24
CA HIS A 9 9.73 10.55 27.54
C HIS A 9 10.92 10.83 28.48
N VAL A 10 10.64 11.41 29.65
CA VAL A 10 11.67 11.76 30.64
C VAL A 10 12.40 10.50 31.14
N ARG A 11 11.67 9.43 31.46
CA ARG A 11 12.27 8.23 32.05
C ARG A 11 13.06 7.37 31.06
N TYR A 12 12.60 7.28 29.81
CA TYR A 12 13.12 6.29 28.86
C TYR A 12 13.57 6.87 27.53
N ASN A 13 12.84 7.84 26.98
CA ASN A 13 13.11 8.32 25.63
C ASN A 13 14.26 9.33 25.58
N GLN A 14 14.38 10.20 26.58
CA GLN A 14 15.33 11.31 26.58
C GLN A 14 16.77 10.84 26.41
N LYS A 15 17.18 9.78 27.13
CA LYS A 15 18.50 9.14 26.96
C LYS A 15 18.70 8.59 25.54
N LYS A 16 17.68 7.94 24.98
CA LYS A 16 17.73 7.38 23.62
C LYS A 16 17.73 8.44 22.51
N VAL A 17 17.13 9.60 22.74
CA VAL A 17 17.22 10.75 21.81
C VAL A 17 18.64 11.32 21.85
N GLN A 18 19.23 11.44 23.04
CA GLN A 18 20.60 11.93 23.20
C GLN A 18 21.63 11.01 22.53
N ASP A 19 21.41 9.69 22.60
CA ASP A 19 22.28 8.68 21.98
C ASP A 19 21.94 8.39 20.50
N ASP A 20 21.02 9.14 19.88
CA ASP A 20 20.48 8.92 18.52
C ASP A 20 20.06 7.47 18.22
N SER A 21 19.61 6.76 19.26
CA SER A 21 19.31 5.32 19.23
C SER A 21 17.79 5.06 19.24
N GLN A 22 17.01 5.97 18.66
CA GLN A 22 15.55 5.92 18.64
C GLN A 22 15.05 4.84 17.68
N ASP A 23 14.50 3.75 18.19
CA ASP A 23 13.96 2.68 17.36
C ASP A 23 12.43 2.54 17.52
N TYR A 24 11.71 3.21 16.63
CA TYR A 24 10.24 3.16 16.54
C TYR A 24 9.68 1.89 15.90
N GLN A 25 10.56 0.97 15.47
CA GLN A 25 10.19 -0.29 14.87
C GLN A 25 10.18 -1.45 15.87
N HIS A 26 10.52 -1.23 17.14
CA HIS A 26 10.62 -2.31 18.12
C HIS A 26 9.94 -2.00 19.47
N GLY A 27 9.35 -3.04 20.07
CA GLY A 27 8.80 -2.99 21.43
C GLY A 27 7.74 -1.91 21.65
N ILE A 28 7.78 -1.30 22.83
CA ILE A 28 6.80 -0.30 23.27
C ILE A 28 6.76 0.95 22.38
N PHE A 29 7.86 1.25 21.67
CA PHE A 29 7.93 2.40 20.76
C PHE A 29 7.06 2.23 19.50
N GLN A 30 6.60 1.01 19.18
CA GLN A 30 5.65 0.79 18.09
C GLN A 30 4.22 1.22 18.43
N SER A 31 3.92 1.43 19.72
CA SER A 31 2.58 1.80 20.21
C SER A 31 2.06 3.06 19.51
N ILE A 32 0.75 3.08 19.26
CA ILE A 32 0.09 4.24 18.66
C ILE A 32 -0.10 5.28 19.76
N GLY A 33 0.45 6.47 19.54
CA GLY A 33 0.47 7.58 20.46
C GLY A 33 1.88 8.12 20.62
N PHE A 34 2.83 7.30 21.04
CA PHE A 34 4.14 7.84 21.43
C PHE A 34 4.89 8.50 20.26
N LYS A 35 5.05 7.80 19.12
CA LYS A 35 5.72 8.35 17.93
C LYS A 35 4.96 9.53 17.31
N GLU A 36 3.63 9.54 17.40
CA GLU A 36 2.81 10.63 16.88
C GLU A 36 3.02 11.94 17.65
N PHE A 37 3.40 11.87 18.93
CA PHE A 37 3.75 13.02 19.75
C PHE A 37 5.26 13.26 19.87
N HIS A 38 6.11 12.56 19.11
CA HIS A 38 7.57 12.68 19.23
C HIS A 38 8.02 14.15 19.18
N ASP A 39 7.66 14.87 18.12
CA ASP A 39 8.06 16.27 17.92
C ASP A 39 7.61 17.19 19.06
N TYR A 40 6.45 16.91 19.67
CA TYR A 40 5.96 17.67 20.82
C TYR A 40 6.78 17.39 22.09
N LEU A 41 7.21 16.14 22.28
CA LEU A 41 7.96 15.70 23.46
C LEU A 41 9.45 16.09 23.38
N THR A 42 10.01 16.16 22.18
CA THR A 42 11.41 16.56 21.92
C THR A 42 11.56 18.05 21.57
N ALA A 43 10.49 18.84 21.66
CA ALA A 43 10.52 20.26 21.38
C ALA A 43 11.59 20.96 22.26
N PRO A 44 12.46 21.81 21.66
CA PRO A 44 13.47 22.54 22.41
C PRO A 44 12.90 23.32 23.60
N GLU A 45 13.67 23.45 24.68
CA GLU A 45 13.21 24.15 25.88
C GLU A 45 12.83 25.62 25.58
N GLY A 46 13.55 26.26 24.65
CA GLY A 46 13.30 27.63 24.18
C GLY A 46 12.11 27.80 23.24
N SER A 47 11.41 26.73 22.84
CA SER A 47 10.21 26.86 22.01
C SER A 47 9.09 27.58 22.75
N THR A 48 8.45 28.49 22.03
CA THR A 48 7.30 29.25 22.54
C THR A 48 6.13 28.33 22.85
N GLN A 49 5.22 28.79 23.71
CA GLN A 49 4.01 28.04 24.04
C GLN A 49 3.17 27.76 22.78
N GLN A 50 3.08 28.73 21.87
CA GLN A 50 2.34 28.60 20.62
C GLN A 50 2.91 27.51 19.69
N GLU A 51 4.24 27.40 19.61
CA GLU A 51 4.90 26.32 18.85
C GLU A 51 4.62 24.95 19.47
N LYS A 52 4.73 24.83 20.80
CA LYS A 52 4.43 23.59 21.53
C LYS A 52 2.98 23.16 21.34
N ASP A 53 2.03 24.10 21.37
CA ASP A 53 0.61 23.80 21.13
C ASP A 53 0.36 23.38 19.68
N THR A 54 1.07 23.98 18.73
CA THR A 54 1.01 23.58 17.32
C THR A 54 1.50 22.14 17.12
N LEU A 55 2.61 21.76 17.74
CA LEU A 55 3.16 20.40 17.70
C LEU A 55 2.22 19.39 18.38
N ARG A 56 1.63 19.78 19.52
CA ARG A 56 0.63 18.97 20.21
C ARG A 56 -0.58 18.68 19.32
N ASN A 57 -1.12 19.69 18.64
CA ASN A 57 -2.27 19.53 17.76
C ASN A 57 -1.94 18.64 16.55
N LYS A 58 -0.73 18.79 15.97
CA LYS A 58 -0.23 17.88 14.94
C LYS A 58 -0.19 16.43 15.43
N GLY A 59 0.31 16.21 16.65
CA GLY A 59 0.34 14.87 17.26
C GLY A 59 -1.04 14.26 17.50
N ILE A 60 -2.03 15.08 17.88
CA ILE A 60 -3.43 14.63 18.03
C ILE A 60 -3.99 14.14 16.68
N GLU A 61 -3.77 14.89 15.60
CA GLU A 61 -4.26 14.49 14.28
C GLU A 61 -3.53 13.25 13.74
N ALA A 62 -2.22 13.17 13.95
CA ALA A 62 -1.44 11.99 13.63
C ALA A 62 -1.95 10.75 14.39
N LEU A 63 -2.21 10.87 15.70
CA LEU A 63 -2.79 9.81 16.53
C LEU A 63 -4.13 9.33 15.96
N LYS A 64 -5.05 10.26 15.66
CA LYS A 64 -6.36 9.93 15.06
C LYS A 64 -6.21 9.18 13.74
N ILE A 65 -5.29 9.61 12.87
CA ILE A 65 -5.00 8.94 11.59
C ILE A 65 -4.46 7.53 11.82
N ALA A 66 -3.48 7.38 12.72
CA ALA A 66 -2.86 6.11 13.05
C ALA A 66 -3.89 5.10 13.59
N THR A 67 -4.75 5.52 14.52
CA THR A 67 -5.82 4.70 15.09
C THR A 67 -6.83 4.26 14.02
N ARG A 68 -7.26 5.17 13.12
CA ARG A 68 -8.14 4.80 12.00
C ARG A 68 -7.49 3.79 11.05
N ARG A 69 -6.21 3.99 10.72
CA ARG A 69 -5.45 3.04 9.87
C ARG A 69 -5.32 1.68 10.55
N TYR A 70 -5.08 1.67 11.86
CA TYR A 70 -4.97 0.45 12.65
C TYR A 70 -6.29 -0.33 12.68
N ALA A 71 -7.42 0.33 12.98
CA ALA A 71 -8.74 -0.30 12.95
C ALA A 71 -9.05 -0.91 11.56
N ARG A 72 -8.75 -0.19 10.47
CA ARG A 72 -8.89 -0.71 9.10
C ARG A 72 -8.00 -1.93 8.85
N LYS A 73 -6.76 -1.91 9.34
CA LYS A 73 -5.82 -3.02 9.22
C LYS A 73 -6.29 -4.23 10.01
N GLN A 74 -6.80 -4.06 11.22
CA GLN A 74 -7.39 -5.12 12.04
C GLN A 74 -8.57 -5.75 11.31
N ASN A 75 -9.54 -4.95 10.86
CA ASN A 75 -10.71 -5.45 10.12
C ASN A 75 -10.31 -6.20 8.85
N LYS A 76 -9.31 -5.68 8.11
CA LYS A 76 -8.76 -6.36 6.93
C LYS A 76 -8.07 -7.68 7.30
N TRP A 77 -7.30 -7.70 8.39
CA TRP A 77 -6.60 -8.89 8.86
C TRP A 77 -7.57 -9.98 9.31
N VAL A 78 -8.54 -9.65 10.17
CA VAL A 78 -9.57 -10.59 10.66
C VAL A 78 -10.34 -11.18 9.47
N ARG A 79 -10.86 -10.34 8.57
CA ARG A 79 -11.58 -10.83 7.37
C ARG A 79 -10.71 -11.73 6.50
N ASN A 80 -9.45 -11.36 6.27
CA ASN A 80 -8.57 -12.16 5.41
C ASN A 80 -8.15 -13.48 6.07
N ARG A 81 -7.84 -13.46 7.37
CA ARG A 81 -7.36 -14.61 8.14
C ARG A 81 -8.45 -15.65 8.37
N PHE A 82 -9.64 -15.19 8.75
CA PHE A 82 -10.72 -16.10 9.14
C PHE A 82 -11.73 -16.39 8.02
N LEU A 83 -12.03 -15.41 7.15
CA LEU A 83 -13.14 -15.54 6.20
C LEU A 83 -12.73 -15.76 4.75
N ARG A 84 -11.53 -15.32 4.32
CA ARG A 84 -11.11 -15.42 2.90
C ARG A 84 -10.04 -16.46 2.64
N ARG A 85 -9.24 -16.78 3.66
CA ARG A 85 -8.15 -17.76 3.61
C ARG A 85 -8.13 -18.53 4.92
N PRO A 86 -9.23 -19.22 5.26
CA PRO A 86 -9.18 -20.08 6.42
C PRO A 86 -8.06 -21.08 6.17
N GLY A 87 -7.07 -21.13 7.07
CA GLY A 87 -6.20 -22.28 7.14
C GLY A 87 -6.99 -23.48 7.67
N ASP A 88 -6.31 -24.60 7.83
CA ASP A 88 -6.92 -25.74 8.53
C ASP A 88 -7.20 -25.37 9.99
N GLY A 89 -8.34 -25.85 10.52
CA GLY A 89 -8.72 -25.65 11.91
C GLY A 89 -9.16 -24.23 12.29
N VAL A 90 -9.60 -23.41 11.33
CA VAL A 90 -10.16 -22.09 11.66
C VAL A 90 -11.57 -22.24 12.26
N PRO A 91 -11.83 -21.71 13.48
CA PRO A 91 -13.14 -21.85 14.11
C PRO A 91 -14.22 -21.03 13.38
N PRO A 92 -15.50 -21.41 13.52
CA PRO A 92 -16.62 -20.59 13.05
C PRO A 92 -16.54 -19.19 13.64
N VAL A 93 -16.74 -18.17 12.80
CA VAL A 93 -16.71 -16.76 13.23
C VAL A 93 -18.12 -16.22 13.24
N TYR A 94 -18.57 -15.72 14.38
CA TYR A 94 -19.87 -15.07 14.53
C TYR A 94 -19.70 -13.55 14.53
N GLY A 95 -20.54 -12.86 13.75
CA GLY A 95 -20.54 -11.41 13.69
C GLY A 95 -21.59 -10.83 14.62
N LEU A 96 -21.17 -9.88 15.46
CA LEU A 96 -22.06 -9.11 16.34
C LEU A 96 -22.00 -7.64 15.93
N ASP A 97 -23.15 -6.98 15.89
CA ASP A 97 -23.22 -5.58 15.47
C ASP A 97 -23.03 -4.62 16.65
N VAL A 98 -21.93 -3.88 16.58
CA VAL A 98 -21.50 -2.87 17.58
C VAL A 98 -21.68 -1.43 17.06
N THR A 99 -22.40 -1.23 15.95
CA THR A 99 -22.56 0.08 15.32
C THR A 99 -23.27 1.08 16.24
N ASP A 100 -24.29 0.63 16.98
CA ASP A 100 -25.02 1.42 17.95
C ASP A 100 -24.77 0.91 19.38
N VAL A 101 -23.96 1.66 20.13
CA VAL A 101 -23.57 1.31 21.51
C VAL A 101 -24.77 1.35 22.47
N SER A 102 -25.80 2.15 22.17
CA SER A 102 -26.97 2.25 23.05
C SER A 102 -27.79 0.94 23.08
N ARG A 103 -27.67 0.12 22.05
CA ARG A 103 -28.36 -1.16 21.89
C ARG A 103 -27.47 -2.38 22.16
N TRP A 104 -26.31 -2.17 22.79
CA TRP A 104 -25.31 -3.21 23.06
C TRP A 104 -25.90 -4.49 23.67
N GLU A 105 -26.81 -4.35 24.63
CA GLU A 105 -27.44 -5.47 25.31
C GLU A 105 -28.19 -6.39 24.34
N GLU A 106 -28.91 -5.79 23.38
CA GLU A 106 -29.72 -6.48 22.38
C GLU A 106 -28.89 -6.99 21.20
N THR A 107 -27.93 -6.20 20.70
CA THR A 107 -27.21 -6.49 19.45
C THR A 107 -25.91 -7.25 19.66
N VAL A 108 -25.38 -7.27 20.89
CA VAL A 108 -24.09 -7.90 21.21
C VAL A 108 -24.22 -8.88 22.36
N LEU A 109 -24.60 -8.44 23.57
CA LEU A 109 -24.51 -9.29 24.75
C LEU A 109 -25.45 -10.50 24.68
N THR A 110 -26.74 -10.25 24.44
CA THR A 110 -27.76 -11.31 24.36
C THR A 110 -27.42 -12.33 23.25
N PRO A 111 -27.15 -11.90 22.00
CA PRO A 111 -26.61 -12.75 20.94
C PRO A 111 -25.38 -13.57 21.33
N ALA A 112 -24.38 -12.93 21.97
CA ALA A 112 -23.13 -13.61 22.34
C ALA A 112 -23.39 -14.74 23.35
N LEU A 113 -24.22 -14.49 24.36
CA LEU A 113 -24.57 -15.48 25.36
C LEU A 113 -25.36 -16.65 24.75
N GLN A 114 -26.27 -16.37 23.83
CA GLN A 114 -27.03 -17.40 23.10
C GLN A 114 -26.11 -18.29 22.25
N ILE A 115 -25.14 -17.68 21.55
CA ILE A 115 -24.14 -18.41 20.77
C ILE A 115 -23.32 -19.31 21.71
N LEU A 116 -22.79 -18.78 22.81
CA LEU A 116 -21.98 -19.53 23.77
C LEU A 116 -22.77 -20.69 24.41
N ALA A 117 -24.04 -20.46 24.75
CA ALA A 117 -24.91 -21.49 25.33
C ALA A 117 -25.23 -22.61 24.33
N SER A 118 -25.36 -22.30 23.04
CA SER A 118 -25.58 -23.31 21.99
C SER A 118 -24.31 -24.12 21.74
N LEU A 119 -23.17 -23.43 21.62
CA LEU A 119 -21.86 -24.05 21.39
C LEU A 119 -21.44 -24.96 22.55
N SER A 120 -21.73 -24.61 23.80
CA SER A 120 -21.40 -25.44 24.96
C SER A 120 -22.20 -26.74 25.02
N LYS A 121 -23.39 -26.78 24.41
CA LYS A 121 -24.26 -27.96 24.29
C LYS A 121 -24.01 -28.76 23.01
N GLY A 122 -23.23 -28.25 22.07
CA GLY A 122 -23.06 -28.83 20.74
C GLY A 122 -24.27 -28.65 19.81
N GLU A 123 -25.15 -27.69 20.12
CA GLU A 123 -26.33 -27.35 19.32
C GLU A 123 -25.98 -26.26 18.29
N GLU A 124 -26.71 -26.22 17.18
CA GLU A 124 -26.59 -25.11 16.23
C GLU A 124 -27.18 -23.83 16.83
N SER A 125 -26.40 -22.76 16.79
CA SER A 125 -26.83 -21.45 17.27
C SER A 125 -27.85 -20.82 16.32
N ILE A 126 -28.84 -20.12 16.89
CA ILE A 126 -29.85 -19.33 16.14
C ILE A 126 -29.18 -18.35 15.17
N ILE A 127 -28.03 -17.80 15.58
CA ILE A 127 -27.22 -16.91 14.76
C ILE A 127 -26.23 -17.77 13.98
N ALA A 128 -26.32 -17.74 12.65
CA ALA A 128 -25.38 -18.47 11.81
C ALA A 128 -23.98 -17.82 11.81
N PRO A 129 -22.90 -18.61 11.73
CA PRO A 129 -21.57 -18.05 11.56
C PRO A 129 -21.45 -17.33 10.21
N ILE A 130 -20.58 -16.33 10.14
CA ILE A 130 -20.30 -15.57 8.93
C ILE A 130 -19.77 -16.54 7.87
N ARG A 131 -20.42 -16.52 6.71
CA ARG A 131 -20.01 -17.34 5.56
C ARG A 131 -18.57 -17.05 5.16
N VAL A 132 -17.76 -18.10 5.15
CA VAL A 132 -16.42 -18.08 4.56
C VAL A 132 -16.56 -17.78 3.07
N GLN A 133 -15.90 -16.72 2.62
CA GLN A 133 -15.73 -16.42 1.21
C GLN A 133 -14.72 -17.45 0.68
N GLY A 134 -15.21 -18.39 -0.13
CA GLY A 134 -14.38 -19.40 -0.78
C GLY A 134 -13.16 -18.75 -1.43
N ALA A 135 -12.03 -19.44 -1.37
CA ALA A 135 -10.77 -18.94 -1.90
C ALA A 135 -10.93 -18.63 -3.39
N GLU A 136 -11.21 -17.37 -3.75
CA GLU A 136 -10.86 -16.90 -5.08
C GLU A 136 -9.38 -17.25 -5.24
N GLN A 137 -9.09 -18.17 -6.17
CA GLN A 137 -7.74 -18.51 -6.61
C GLN A 137 -7.12 -17.25 -7.21
N ARG A 138 -6.74 -16.30 -6.36
CA ARG A 138 -5.81 -15.26 -6.73
C ARG A 138 -4.49 -15.96 -6.89
N ASN A 139 -3.99 -16.03 -8.12
CA ASN A 139 -2.69 -16.52 -8.55
C ASN A 139 -1.54 -15.79 -7.83
N LYS A 140 -1.43 -15.96 -6.50
CA LYS A 140 -0.59 -15.15 -5.60
C LYS A 140 0.79 -15.75 -5.35
N ARG A 141 1.13 -16.83 -6.05
CA ARG A 141 2.44 -17.50 -5.94
C ARG A 141 3.24 -17.47 -7.23
N THR A 142 2.71 -16.92 -8.32
CA THR A 142 3.50 -16.68 -9.54
C THR A 142 4.38 -15.44 -9.33
N ASN A 143 5.66 -15.56 -9.66
CA ASN A 143 6.60 -14.45 -9.70
C ASN A 143 6.92 -14.13 -11.16
N HIS A 144 6.87 -12.84 -11.49
CA HIS A 144 7.19 -12.32 -12.82
C HIS A 144 8.32 -11.32 -12.66
N THR A 145 9.33 -11.38 -13.53
CA THR A 145 10.42 -10.40 -13.54
C THR A 145 10.27 -9.54 -14.78
N CYS A 146 10.30 -8.22 -14.61
CA CYS A 146 10.40 -7.29 -15.73
C CYS A 146 11.83 -6.76 -15.83
N ASP A 147 12.57 -7.21 -16.83
CA ASP A 147 13.95 -6.79 -17.09
C ASP A 147 14.04 -5.31 -17.49
N LEU A 148 13.00 -4.75 -18.13
CA LEU A 148 12.98 -3.33 -18.48
C LEU A 148 12.84 -2.42 -17.25
N CYS A 149 12.32 -2.94 -16.13
CA CYS A 149 12.06 -2.16 -14.93
C CYS A 149 12.88 -2.62 -13.72
N ASP A 150 13.70 -3.67 -13.86
CA ASP A 150 14.44 -4.34 -12.80
C ASP A 150 13.58 -4.61 -11.56
N LYS A 151 12.41 -5.23 -11.78
CA LYS A 151 11.42 -5.49 -10.73
C LYS A 151 10.90 -6.92 -10.78
N VAL A 152 10.91 -7.55 -9.61
CA VAL A 152 10.19 -8.80 -9.35
C VAL A 152 8.79 -8.46 -8.84
N ILE A 153 7.77 -8.98 -9.50
CA ILE A 153 6.36 -8.74 -9.22
C ILE A 153 5.70 -10.07 -8.91
N ILE A 154 5.04 -10.15 -7.75
CA ILE A 154 4.38 -11.36 -7.29
C ILE A 154 2.88 -11.23 -7.60
N GLY A 155 2.39 -12.14 -8.42
CA GLY A 155 0.99 -12.28 -8.81
C GLY A 155 0.67 -11.78 -10.22
N ASP A 156 -0.20 -12.53 -10.91
CA ASP A 156 -0.55 -12.24 -12.32
C ASP A 156 -1.35 -10.93 -12.46
N LEU A 157 -2.17 -10.59 -11.46
CA LEU A 157 -2.94 -9.35 -11.47
C LEU A 157 -2.00 -8.14 -11.32
N GLU A 158 -1.06 -8.23 -10.39
CA GLU A 158 -0.04 -7.21 -10.17
C GLU A 158 0.90 -7.10 -11.40
N TRP A 159 1.23 -8.21 -12.04
CA TRP A 159 2.00 -8.25 -13.28
C TRP A 159 1.27 -7.56 -14.45
N THR A 160 0.01 -7.90 -14.68
CA THR A 160 -0.80 -7.27 -15.75
C THR A 160 -1.02 -5.78 -15.49
N ALA A 161 -1.18 -5.37 -14.24
CA ALA A 161 -1.23 -3.95 -13.87
C ALA A 161 0.11 -3.25 -14.10
N HIS A 162 1.23 -3.91 -13.83
CA HIS A 162 2.55 -3.39 -14.10
C HIS A 162 2.80 -3.15 -15.60
N LEU A 163 2.46 -4.11 -16.45
CA LEU A 163 2.61 -3.99 -17.91
C LEU A 163 1.84 -2.78 -18.45
N LYS A 164 0.65 -2.50 -17.89
CA LYS A 164 -0.19 -1.34 -18.24
C LYS A 164 0.24 -0.02 -17.57
N SER A 165 1.25 -0.05 -16.71
CA SER A 165 1.65 1.13 -15.95
C SER A 165 2.41 2.14 -16.82
N LYS A 166 2.21 3.43 -16.54
CA LYS A 166 2.92 4.52 -17.24
C LYS A 166 4.45 4.37 -17.16
N LYS A 167 4.96 3.84 -16.04
CA LYS A 167 6.40 3.63 -15.83
C LYS A 167 6.96 2.54 -16.75
N HIS A 168 6.25 1.41 -16.87
CA HIS A 168 6.65 0.33 -17.78
C HIS A 168 6.66 0.81 -19.23
N HIS A 169 5.58 1.45 -19.68
CA HIS A 169 5.50 2.03 -21.03
C HIS A 169 6.61 3.06 -21.31
N TYR A 170 7.01 3.85 -20.31
CA TYR A 170 8.13 4.79 -20.44
C TYR A 170 9.46 4.07 -20.68
N HIS A 171 9.77 3.00 -19.92
CA HIS A 171 10.99 2.21 -20.13
C HIS A 171 10.98 1.48 -21.47
N VAL A 172 9.85 0.94 -21.89
CA VAL A 172 9.67 0.34 -23.23
C VAL A 172 10.02 1.35 -24.33
N ARG A 173 9.43 2.56 -24.28
CA ARG A 173 9.71 3.62 -25.28
C ARG A 173 11.17 4.07 -25.25
N LYS A 174 11.77 4.20 -24.05
CA LYS A 174 13.17 4.59 -23.90
C LYS A 174 14.11 3.54 -24.50
N LYS A 175 13.84 2.26 -24.28
CA LYS A 175 14.61 1.15 -24.84
C LYS A 175 14.51 1.12 -26.36
N MET A 176 13.30 1.22 -26.92
CA MET A 176 13.10 1.31 -28.38
C MET A 176 13.87 2.47 -29.02
N LYS A 177 13.92 3.63 -28.37
CA LYS A 177 14.66 4.80 -28.88
C LYS A 177 16.18 4.65 -28.78
N SER A 178 16.66 3.95 -27.76
CA SER A 178 18.08 3.60 -27.61
C SER A 178 18.51 2.59 -28.67
N ASP A 179 17.69 1.56 -28.90
CA ASP A 179 18.00 0.49 -29.84
C ASP A 179 18.00 1.02 -31.29
N GLN A 180 17.12 1.96 -31.63
CA GLN A 180 17.13 2.67 -32.92
C GLN A 180 18.37 3.58 -33.12
N SER A 181 18.99 4.08 -32.05
CA SER A 181 20.19 4.92 -32.16
C SER A 181 21.50 4.14 -32.25
N SER A 182 21.47 2.82 -32.01
CA SER A 182 22.64 1.93 -32.08
C SER A 182 22.72 1.12 -33.37
N ASP A 183 21.70 1.15 -34.23
CA ASP A 183 21.64 0.40 -35.49
C ASP A 183 21.95 1.26 -36.74
N GLU A 184 22.23 2.57 -36.59
CA GLU A 184 22.70 3.42 -37.69
C GLU A 184 24.21 3.70 -37.55
N SER A 185 25.03 2.82 -38.14
CA SER A 185 26.32 3.18 -38.74
C SER A 185 26.64 2.26 -39.93
N PRO A 186 27.22 2.78 -41.03
CA PRO A 186 26.98 2.28 -42.38
C PRO A 186 28.08 1.32 -42.83
N ALA A 187 27.69 0.18 -43.41
CA ALA A 187 28.57 -0.64 -44.24
C ALA A 187 28.02 -0.72 -45.67
N SER A 188 28.87 -0.21 -46.56
CA SER A 188 28.76 -0.03 -48.01
C SER A 188 28.63 -1.34 -48.80
N THR A 189 27.77 -1.33 -49.84
CA THR A 189 27.83 -1.99 -51.19
C THR A 189 28.29 -3.46 -51.26
N CYS A 190 27.72 -4.41 -52.00
CA CYS A 190 26.92 -4.53 -53.23
C CYS A 190 26.27 -5.94 -53.15
N GLU A 191 25.14 -6.28 -53.77
CA GLU A 191 25.09 -6.66 -55.18
C GLU A 191 23.63 -6.92 -55.61
N LEU A 192 23.42 -6.71 -56.90
CA LEU A 192 22.19 -6.61 -57.65
C LEU A 192 21.66 -7.99 -58.08
N VAL A 193 20.42 -8.34 -57.75
CA VAL A 193 19.57 -9.16 -58.64
C VAL A 193 18.15 -8.60 -58.62
N ARG A 194 17.72 -8.10 -59.78
CA ARG A 194 16.36 -7.68 -60.11
C ARG A 194 15.72 -8.77 -60.98
N CYS A 195 14.45 -9.08 -60.71
CA CYS A 195 13.32 -9.27 -61.64
C CYS A 195 12.27 -10.19 -60.97
N LEU A 196 10.95 -9.99 -61.01
CA LEU A 196 10.04 -9.00 -61.61
C LEU A 196 8.63 -9.28 -61.00
N SER A 197 7.87 -8.20 -60.75
CA SER A 197 6.39 -8.07 -60.91
C SER A 197 5.44 -9.02 -60.14
N GLU A 198 4.35 -8.62 -59.50
CA GLU A 198 3.29 -7.68 -59.92
C GLU A 198 2.57 -7.04 -58.71
N GLU A 199 2.20 -5.78 -58.87
CA GLU A 199 1.15 -5.04 -58.16
C GLU A 199 0.03 -4.82 -59.19
N PRO A 200 -1.27 -4.68 -58.84
CA PRO A 200 -1.71 -3.37 -58.34
C PRO A 200 -2.98 -3.33 -57.45
N CYS A 201 -3.04 -2.35 -56.55
CA CYS A 201 -3.76 -1.08 -56.76
C CYS A 201 -4.44 -0.55 -55.48
N ALA A 202 -4.13 0.71 -55.15
CA ALA A 202 -4.82 1.54 -54.15
C ALA A 202 -6.22 1.99 -54.64
N PRO A 203 -7.03 2.64 -53.76
CA PRO A 203 -7.11 4.09 -53.90
C PRO A 203 -7.17 4.92 -52.59
N VAL A 204 -6.38 5.99 -52.63
CA VAL A 204 -6.54 7.40 -52.21
C VAL A 204 -7.78 7.84 -51.38
N ALA A 205 -7.46 8.48 -50.21
CA ALA A 205 -7.96 9.68 -49.47
C ALA A 205 -9.17 10.52 -49.97
N PRO A 206 -9.76 11.52 -49.24
CA PRO A 206 -9.18 12.34 -48.13
C PRO A 206 -10.12 12.84 -47.00
N GLY A 207 -9.56 13.53 -46.00
CA GLY A 207 -10.35 14.34 -45.05
C GLY A 207 -9.58 14.93 -43.85
N CYS A 208 -9.04 16.13 -44.03
CA CYS A 208 -8.26 16.95 -43.10
C CYS A 208 -9.10 17.57 -41.97
N SER A 209 -8.54 17.71 -40.75
CA SER A 209 -8.58 18.91 -39.89
C SER A 209 -7.80 18.70 -38.59
N GLN A 210 -6.68 19.41 -38.42
CA GLN A 210 -5.96 19.70 -37.17
C GLN A 210 -6.58 20.94 -36.48
N PRO A 211 -6.02 21.50 -35.37
CA PRO A 211 -5.42 20.94 -34.15
C PRO A 211 -6.00 21.62 -32.89
N SER A 212 -5.64 21.16 -31.68
CA SER A 212 -5.55 22.06 -30.52
C SER A 212 -4.48 21.56 -29.55
N GLN A 213 -3.48 22.42 -29.36
CA GLN A 213 -2.43 22.34 -28.37
C GLN A 213 -3.05 22.57 -26.98
N ASP A 214 -2.54 21.89 -25.95
CA ASP A 214 -2.04 22.68 -24.83
C ASP A 214 -0.94 21.99 -24.02
N SER A 215 0.04 22.83 -23.69
CA SER A 215 1.19 22.62 -22.81
C SER A 215 0.69 22.50 -21.36
N SER A 216 1.38 21.89 -20.38
CA SER A 216 2.62 22.40 -19.79
C SER A 216 3.05 21.54 -18.58
N HIS A 217 4.37 21.38 -18.48
CA HIS A 217 5.25 21.30 -17.30
C HIS A 217 5.09 20.22 -16.19
N ASN A 218 5.99 19.24 -16.32
CA ASN A 218 6.68 18.52 -15.25
C ASN A 218 7.41 19.46 -14.28
N THR A 219 7.37 19.15 -12.97
CA THR A 219 8.52 19.33 -12.08
C THR A 219 8.73 18.07 -11.23
N ARG A 220 9.98 17.62 -11.20
CA ARG A 220 10.49 16.36 -10.66
C ARG A 220 11.41 16.70 -9.51
N THR A 221 11.06 16.30 -8.29
CA THR A 221 11.97 16.39 -7.13
C THR A 221 12.64 15.04 -6.93
N ILE A 222 13.97 15.04 -7.01
CA ILE A 222 14.86 13.89 -6.86
C ILE A 222 15.18 13.74 -5.37
N HIS A 223 14.95 12.57 -4.78
CA HIS A 223 15.54 12.19 -3.50
C HIS A 223 16.71 11.23 -3.76
N LYS A 224 17.88 11.60 -3.23
CA LYS A 224 19.12 10.80 -3.19
C LYS A 224 18.98 9.69 -2.15
N GLU A 225 19.38 8.47 -2.54
CA GLU A 225 19.64 7.33 -1.67
C GLU A 225 20.99 7.51 -0.93
N VAL A 226 21.07 6.97 0.28
CA VAL A 226 22.31 6.74 1.04
C VAL A 226 22.46 5.23 1.24
N PRO A 227 23.62 4.61 0.97
CA PRO A 227 23.78 3.17 1.03
C PRO A 227 24.07 2.68 2.46
N ALA A 228 23.46 1.56 2.83
CA ALA A 228 23.80 0.79 4.02
C ALA A 228 24.97 -0.16 3.71
N ALA A 229 26.01 -0.10 4.52
CA ALA A 229 27.10 -1.07 4.54
C ALA A 229 26.80 -2.19 5.55
N LEU A 230 27.36 -3.36 5.24
CA LEU A 230 27.32 -4.63 5.97
C LEU A 230 27.83 -4.53 7.41
#